data_AF-A0A1G1WWL8-F1
#
_entry.id   AF-A0A1G1WWL8-F1
#
_cell.length_a   1.000
_cell.length_b   1.000
_cell.length_c   1.000
_cell.angle_alpha   90.00
_cell.angle_beta   90.00
_cell.angle_gamma   90.00
#
_symmetry.space_group_name_H-M   'P 1'
#
loop_
_entity.id
_entity.type
_entity.pdbx_description
1 polymer ?
#
loop_
_entity_poly.entity_id
_entity_poly.type
_entity_poly.pdbx_seq_one_letter_code
_entity_poly.pdbx_strand_id
1 'polypeptide(L)'
;MSKDGRLWLSHTGLETLERCPRCFWLQYNKKIYQPEGIVSRLANRFDSVLKNYFNVYRPLGELPPIVKGKLNGKLQNPFQEKYFVRINEKYGFWGKLDEALENDKGELTPVDFKTSSSDPREKETLPAYKSQIDDYVFLIKQSDKKVSGYGYLIYFFPDHGTDLHKGFPMIVHLTKLKGNPSKSAERISSGISVLEGPIPSPSPDCPFCNWRESLNKELVI
;
A
#
# COMPACT_ATOMS: atom_id res chain seq x y z
N MET A 1 -14.76 -8.25 -14.51
CA MET A 1 -15.19 -8.80 -13.20
C MET A 1 -14.21 -9.89 -12.81
N SER A 2 -13.95 -10.10 -11.52
CA SER A 2 -13.12 -11.24 -11.10
C SER A 2 -13.80 -12.56 -11.51
N LYS A 3 -13.02 -13.63 -11.63
CA LYS A 3 -13.54 -14.96 -12.00
C LYS A 3 -14.62 -15.48 -11.03
N ASP A 4 -14.68 -14.94 -9.81
CA ASP A 4 -15.62 -15.34 -8.77
C ASP A 4 -16.80 -14.36 -8.58
N GLY A 5 -16.94 -13.37 -9.47
CA GLY A 5 -18.05 -12.41 -9.46
C GLY A 5 -17.98 -11.31 -8.40
N ARG A 6 -17.01 -11.36 -7.48
CA ARG A 6 -16.85 -10.37 -6.41
C ARG A 6 -16.27 -9.04 -6.89
N LEU A 7 -16.68 -7.96 -6.24
CA LEU A 7 -15.99 -6.68 -6.32
C LEU A 7 -14.87 -6.65 -5.27
N TRP A 8 -13.63 -6.55 -5.75
CA TRP A 8 -12.44 -6.61 -4.92
C TRP A 8 -11.95 -5.19 -4.56
N LEU A 9 -12.10 -4.82 -3.29
CA LEU A 9 -11.54 -3.62 -2.68
C LEU A 9 -10.04 -3.78 -2.43
N SER A 10 -9.31 -2.68 -2.39
CA SER A 10 -7.86 -2.65 -2.14
C SER A 10 -7.49 -1.45 -1.27
N HIS A 11 -6.27 -1.46 -0.71
CA HIS A 11 -5.71 -0.34 0.04
C HIS A 11 -5.91 1.00 -0.70
N THR A 12 -5.40 1.12 -1.94
CA THR A 12 -5.55 2.33 -2.77
C THR A 12 -7.01 2.71 -3.04
N GLY A 13 -7.90 1.71 -3.12
CA GLY A 13 -9.33 1.94 -3.21
C GLY A 13 -9.89 2.65 -1.96
N LEU A 14 -9.52 2.17 -0.78
CA LEU A 14 -9.96 2.76 0.49
C LEU A 14 -9.29 4.12 0.75
N GLU A 15 -8.06 4.34 0.30
CA GLU A 15 -7.45 5.68 0.27
C GLU A 15 -8.26 6.65 -0.60
N THR A 16 -8.85 6.17 -1.71
CA THR A 16 -9.71 7.00 -2.55
C THR A 16 -11.01 7.36 -1.82
N LEU A 17 -11.56 6.43 -1.03
CA LEU A 17 -12.72 6.70 -0.18
C LEU A 17 -12.43 7.81 0.84
N GLU A 18 -11.30 7.71 1.53
CA GLU A 18 -10.88 8.70 2.53
C GLU A 18 -10.67 10.09 1.93
N ARG A 19 -10.20 10.16 0.67
CA ARG A 19 -10.07 11.42 -0.05
C ARG A 19 -11.41 11.96 -0.54
N CYS A 20 -12.27 11.11 -1.10
CA CYS A 20 -13.57 11.52 -1.61
C CYS A 20 -14.52 10.32 -1.82
N PRO A 21 -15.62 10.23 -1.05
CA PRO A 21 -16.56 9.12 -1.16
C PRO A 21 -17.26 9.07 -2.52
N ARG A 22 -17.54 10.23 -3.14
CA ARG A 22 -18.10 10.28 -4.50
C ARG A 22 -17.17 9.68 -5.54
N CYS A 23 -15.88 10.02 -5.47
CA CYS A 23 -14.88 9.48 -6.40
C CYS A 23 -14.74 7.96 -6.23
N PHE A 24 -14.70 7.49 -4.99
CA PHE A 24 -14.68 6.06 -4.69
C PHE A 24 -15.91 5.34 -5.25
N TRP A 25 -17.12 5.86 -5.01
CA TRP A 25 -18.35 5.30 -5.55
C TRP A 25 -18.33 5.23 -7.09
N LEU A 26 -17.96 6.33 -7.75
CA LEU A 26 -17.85 6.41 -9.21
C LEU A 26 -16.82 5.41 -9.78
N GLN A 27 -15.67 5.29 -9.12
CA GLN A 27 -14.62 4.34 -9.52
C GLN A 27 -15.13 2.90 -9.50
N TYR A 28 -15.79 2.48 -8.42
CA TYR A 28 -16.18 1.09 -8.24
C TYR A 28 -17.48 0.75 -8.99
N ASN A 29 -18.50 1.59 -8.92
CA ASN A 29 -19.83 1.33 -9.50
C ASN A 29 -19.96 1.78 -10.96
N LYS A 30 -19.24 2.82 -11.39
CA LYS A 30 -19.34 3.37 -12.76
C LYS A 30 -18.07 3.24 -13.59
N LYS A 31 -16.97 2.75 -13.00
CA LYS A 31 -15.65 2.68 -13.66
C LYS A 31 -15.16 4.05 -14.14
N ILE A 32 -15.58 5.11 -13.45
CA ILE A 32 -15.12 6.49 -13.71
C ILE A 32 -14.07 6.80 -12.65
N TYR A 33 -12.82 6.87 -13.11
CA TYR A 33 -11.67 7.13 -12.26
C TYR A 33 -11.36 8.63 -12.22
N GLN A 34 -10.65 9.05 -11.18
CA GLN A 34 -10.02 10.37 -11.19
C GLN A 34 -9.04 10.44 -12.39
N PRO A 35 -8.90 11.61 -13.04
CA PRO A 35 -7.93 11.79 -14.12
C PRO A 35 -6.53 11.38 -13.66
N GLU A 36 -5.80 10.70 -14.54
CA GLU A 36 -4.44 10.26 -14.23
C GLU A 36 -3.53 11.47 -14.05
N GLY A 37 -2.81 11.52 -12.92
CA GLY A 37 -1.75 12.49 -12.68
C GLY A 37 -0.40 11.98 -13.19
N ILE A 38 0.55 12.89 -13.39
CA ILE A 38 1.93 12.51 -13.74
C ILE A 38 2.58 11.84 -12.53
N VAL A 39 2.94 10.57 -12.67
CA VAL A 39 3.68 9.79 -11.66
C VAL A 39 5.13 9.56 -12.07
N SER A 40 6.04 9.53 -11.09
CA SER A 40 7.46 9.27 -11.35
C SER A 40 7.69 7.81 -11.77
N ARG A 41 8.06 7.60 -13.04
CA ARG A 41 8.45 6.27 -13.54
C ARG A 41 9.73 5.74 -12.90
N LEU A 42 10.59 6.63 -12.39
CA LEU A 42 11.84 6.26 -11.71
C LEU A 42 11.55 5.49 -10.41
N ALA A 43 10.67 6.01 -9.56
CA ALA A 43 10.31 5.35 -8.30
C ALA A 43 9.70 3.95 -8.56
N ASN A 44 8.83 3.84 -9.57
CA ASN A 44 8.24 2.56 -9.97
C ASN A 44 9.29 1.54 -10.44
N ARG A 45 10.28 1.98 -11.24
CA ARG A 45 11.37 1.09 -11.65
C ARG A 45 12.26 0.72 -10.47
N PHE A 46 12.48 1.65 -9.55
CA PHE A 46 13.30 1.44 -8.36
C PHE A 46 12.70 0.39 -7.42
N ASP A 47 11.38 0.40 -7.21
CA ASP A 47 10.67 -0.66 -6.49
C ASP A 47 10.96 -2.06 -7.06
N SER A 48 10.92 -2.21 -8.39
CA SER A 48 11.27 -3.47 -9.04
C SER A 48 12.73 -3.86 -8.83
N VAL A 49 13.66 -2.90 -8.77
CA VAL A 49 15.07 -3.17 -8.49
C VAL A 49 15.25 -3.67 -7.05
N LEU A 50 14.58 -3.06 -6.09
CA LEU A 50 14.61 -3.47 -4.67
C LEU A 50 14.04 -4.88 -4.49
N LYS A 51 12.90 -5.18 -5.10
CA LYS A 51 12.30 -6.53 -5.08
C LYS A 51 13.22 -7.58 -5.66
N ASN A 52 13.85 -7.29 -6.79
CA ASN A 52 14.83 -8.19 -7.39
C ASN A 52 16.04 -8.40 -6.46
N TYR A 53 16.55 -7.33 -5.85
CA TYR A 53 17.67 -7.41 -4.93
C TYR A 53 17.34 -8.30 -3.73
N PHE A 54 16.17 -8.15 -3.11
CA PHE A 54 15.74 -9.03 -2.02
C PHE A 54 15.59 -10.49 -2.47
N ASN A 55 15.03 -10.72 -3.67
CA ASN A 55 14.88 -12.07 -4.22
C ASN A 55 16.21 -12.81 -4.42
N VAL A 56 17.32 -12.11 -4.70
CA VAL A 56 18.66 -12.72 -4.81
C VAL A 56 19.09 -13.38 -3.49
N TYR A 57 18.74 -12.80 -2.34
CA TYR A 57 19.12 -13.32 -1.02
C TYR A 57 18.11 -14.33 -0.45
N ARG A 58 16.88 -14.35 -0.97
CA ARG A 58 15.82 -15.27 -0.51
C ARG A 58 16.22 -16.76 -0.50
N PRO A 59 16.81 -17.35 -1.56
CA PRO A 59 17.22 -18.76 -1.54
C PRO A 59 18.39 -19.03 -0.59
N LEU A 60 19.16 -17.99 -0.22
CA LEU A 60 20.27 -18.11 0.73
C LEU A 60 19.78 -18.17 2.19
N GLY A 61 18.50 -17.84 2.44
CA GLY A 61 17.97 -17.70 3.79
C GLY A 61 18.52 -16.48 4.54
N GLU A 62 19.12 -15.53 3.81
CA GLU A 62 19.75 -14.34 4.37
C GLU A 62 18.94 -13.08 4.06
N LEU A 63 19.13 -12.05 4.88
CA LEU A 63 18.67 -10.70 4.57
C LEU A 63 19.71 -9.99 3.70
N PRO A 64 19.30 -9.15 2.74
CA PRO A 64 20.25 -8.37 1.96
C PRO A 64 21.11 -7.47 2.87
N PRO A 65 22.40 -7.27 2.56
CA PRO A 65 23.33 -6.45 3.36
C PRO A 65 22.78 -5.08 3.77
N ILE A 66 21.94 -4.47 2.93
CA ILE A 66 21.39 -3.13 3.17
C ILE A 66 20.44 -3.05 4.39
N VAL A 67 19.86 -4.19 4.79
CA VAL A 67 18.95 -4.34 5.94
C VAL A 67 19.44 -5.37 6.96
N LYS A 68 20.65 -5.92 6.79
CA LYS A 68 21.23 -6.93 7.69
C LYS A 68 21.33 -6.39 9.11
N GLY A 69 20.85 -7.16 10.08
CA GLY A 69 20.82 -6.79 11.50
C GLY A 69 19.78 -5.72 11.87
N LYS A 70 18.99 -5.21 10.91
CA LYS A 70 17.95 -4.19 11.14
C LYS A 70 16.53 -4.75 11.17
N LEU A 71 16.35 -5.94 10.62
CA LEU A 71 15.07 -6.65 10.54
C LEU A 71 15.14 -7.95 11.35
N ASN A 72 13.98 -8.41 11.83
CA ASN A 72 13.85 -9.68 12.54
C ASN A 72 13.22 -10.73 11.61
N GLY A 73 13.86 -11.90 11.52
CA GLY A 73 13.44 -13.01 10.67
C GLY A 73 14.21 -13.06 9.35
N LYS A 74 13.86 -14.06 8.54
CA LYS A 74 14.38 -14.29 7.19
C LYS A 74 13.34 -13.89 6.16
N LEU A 75 13.77 -13.71 4.90
CA LEU A 75 12.84 -13.51 3.80
C LEU A 75 11.92 -14.74 3.66
N GLN A 76 10.61 -14.52 3.55
CA GLN A 76 9.64 -15.61 3.38
C GLN A 76 9.99 -16.40 2.11
N ASN A 77 10.06 -17.73 2.20
CA ASN A 77 10.44 -18.56 1.06
C ASN A 77 9.60 -19.86 1.01
N PRO A 78 8.74 -20.07 -0.01
CA PRO A 78 8.48 -19.18 -1.14
C PRO A 78 7.74 -17.90 -0.72
N PHE A 79 8.00 -16.80 -1.43
CA PHE A 79 7.31 -15.53 -1.17
C PHE A 79 5.89 -15.55 -1.71
N GLN A 80 4.92 -15.29 -0.84
CA GLN A 80 3.54 -15.06 -1.22
C GLN A 80 3.29 -13.55 -1.35
N GLU A 81 3.27 -13.07 -2.58
CA GLU A 81 3.13 -11.64 -2.86
C GLU A 81 1.68 -11.15 -2.72
N LYS A 82 0.69 -11.98 -3.09
CA LYS A 82 -0.73 -11.59 -3.16
C LYS A 82 -1.57 -12.30 -2.13
N TYR A 83 -2.51 -11.55 -1.55
CA TYR A 83 -3.47 -12.03 -0.56
C TYR A 83 -4.87 -11.61 -0.95
N PHE A 84 -5.83 -12.51 -0.76
CA PHE A 84 -7.24 -12.32 -1.10
C PHE A 84 -8.09 -12.82 0.05
N VAL A 85 -8.92 -11.95 0.60
CA VAL A 85 -9.85 -12.24 1.69
C VAL A 85 -11.26 -12.02 1.18
N ARG A 86 -12.09 -13.06 1.23
CA ARG A 86 -13.53 -12.93 0.92
C ARG A 86 -14.21 -12.29 2.12
N ILE A 87 -14.94 -11.20 1.88
CA ILE A 87 -15.67 -10.49 2.93
C ILE A 87 -17.11 -11.01 2.99
N ASN A 88 -17.76 -11.12 1.84
CA ASN A 88 -19.08 -11.75 1.69
C ASN A 88 -19.26 -12.27 0.25
N GLU A 89 -20.50 -12.53 -0.18
CA GLU A 89 -20.81 -13.02 -1.53
C GLU A 89 -20.51 -12.00 -2.64
N LYS A 90 -20.62 -10.71 -2.34
CA LYS A 90 -20.47 -9.60 -3.30
C LYS A 90 -19.09 -8.95 -3.27
N TYR A 91 -18.41 -8.96 -2.12
CA TYR A 91 -17.18 -8.19 -1.89
C TYR A 91 -16.03 -9.04 -1.38
N GLY A 92 -14.82 -8.63 -1.77
CA GLY A 92 -13.56 -9.14 -1.24
C GLY A 92 -12.58 -8.00 -1.00
N PHE A 93 -11.55 -8.25 -0.21
CA PHE A 93 -10.42 -7.35 -0.01
C PHE A 93 -9.12 -8.05 -0.41
N TRP A 94 -8.28 -7.35 -1.17
CA TRP A 94 -7.01 -7.91 -1.61
C TRP A 94 -5.89 -6.91 -1.50
N GLY A 95 -4.67 -7.44 -1.45
CA GLY A 95 -3.46 -6.64 -1.41
C GLY A 95 -2.27 -7.39 -1.97
N LYS A 96 -1.23 -6.61 -2.26
CA LYS A 96 0.04 -7.06 -2.78
C LYS A 96 1.12 -6.53 -1.85
N LEU A 97 1.84 -7.41 -1.17
CA LEU A 97 2.97 -7.02 -0.32
C LEU A 97 4.19 -6.76 -1.21
N ASP A 98 5.06 -5.86 -0.76
CA ASP A 98 6.37 -5.70 -1.39
C ASP A 98 7.32 -6.81 -0.95
N GLU A 99 7.27 -7.16 0.33
CA GLU A 99 8.06 -8.23 0.94
C GLU A 99 7.39 -8.76 2.22
N ALA A 100 7.77 -9.97 2.66
CA ALA A 100 7.39 -10.52 3.95
C ALA A 100 8.59 -11.22 4.63
N LEU A 101 8.71 -11.01 5.94
CA LEU A 101 9.67 -11.73 6.77
C LEU A 101 8.97 -12.85 7.54
N GLU A 102 9.68 -13.94 7.80
CA GLU A 102 9.25 -15.03 8.66
C GLU A 102 10.23 -15.16 9.83
N ASN A 103 9.71 -15.12 11.07
CA ASN A 103 10.52 -15.34 12.26
C ASN A 103 10.55 -16.83 12.67
N ASP A 104 11.34 -17.16 13.70
CA ASP A 104 11.51 -18.54 14.17
C ASP A 104 10.21 -19.18 14.72
N LYS A 105 9.16 -18.38 14.97
CA LYS A 105 7.83 -18.85 15.39
C LYS A 105 6.90 -19.14 14.20
N GLY A 106 7.38 -18.91 12.98
CA GLY A 106 6.59 -18.98 11.75
C GLY A 106 5.61 -17.82 11.58
N GLU A 107 5.80 -16.70 12.29
CA GLU A 107 4.97 -15.51 12.14
C GLU A 107 5.47 -14.65 10.99
N LEU A 108 4.55 -14.22 10.13
CA LEU A 108 4.84 -13.32 9.03
C LEU A 108 4.80 -11.87 9.48
N THR A 109 5.76 -11.07 9.00
CA THR A 109 5.82 -9.63 9.19
C THR A 109 5.82 -8.96 7.82
N PRO A 110 4.77 -8.21 7.44
CA PRO A 110 4.74 -7.50 6.17
C PRO A 110 5.77 -6.37 6.15
N VAL A 111 6.35 -6.16 4.98
CA VAL A 111 7.31 -5.10 4.69
C VAL A 111 6.85 -4.34 3.46
N ASP A 112 6.91 -3.01 3.53
CA ASP A 112 6.54 -2.12 2.43
C ASP A 112 7.70 -1.17 2.11
N PHE A 113 8.03 -1.05 0.82
CA PHE A 113 9.16 -0.24 0.36
C PHE A 113 8.69 1.18 0.04
N LYS A 114 9.37 2.16 0.62
CA LYS A 114 9.08 3.58 0.40
C LYS A 114 10.27 4.25 -0.26
N THR A 115 10.14 4.52 -1.57
CA THR A 115 11.11 5.37 -2.26
C THR A 115 10.75 6.83 -2.05
N SER A 116 11.64 7.61 -1.45
CA SER A 116 11.42 9.04 -1.19
C SER A 116 12.48 9.89 -1.87
N SER A 117 12.08 11.06 -2.37
CA SER A 117 12.98 12.09 -2.88
C SER A 117 13.61 12.95 -1.78
N SER A 118 13.17 12.80 -0.54
CA SER A 118 13.63 13.58 0.62
C SER A 118 13.80 12.70 1.85
N ASP A 119 14.59 13.18 2.81
CA ASP A 119 14.82 12.50 4.09
C ASP A 119 13.51 12.36 4.90
N PRO A 120 13.06 11.14 5.23
CA PRO A 120 11.84 10.89 5.98
C PRO A 120 12.07 10.79 7.50
N ARG A 121 13.31 10.82 8.00
CA ARG A 121 13.62 10.49 9.41
C ARG A 121 12.94 11.40 10.43
N GLU A 122 12.83 12.68 10.11
CA GLU A 122 12.19 13.69 10.97
C GLU A 122 10.73 13.96 10.60
N LYS A 123 10.14 13.15 9.70
CA LYS A 123 8.78 13.34 9.22
C LYS A 123 7.84 12.37 9.90
N GLU A 124 6.63 12.84 10.22
CA GLU A 124 5.56 11.95 10.65
C GLU A 124 5.25 10.93 9.55
N THR A 125 4.99 9.69 9.98
CA THR A 125 4.57 8.64 9.05
C THR A 125 3.19 8.99 8.50
N LEU A 126 3.07 9.01 7.17
CA LEU A 126 1.80 9.30 6.51
C LEU A 126 0.70 8.31 6.96
N PRO A 127 -0.52 8.79 7.26
CA PRO A 127 -1.64 7.93 7.64
C PRO A 127 -1.88 6.77 6.66
N ALA A 128 -1.76 7.04 5.35
CA ALA A 128 -1.85 6.04 4.29
C ALA A 128 -0.87 4.88 4.49
N TYR A 129 0.38 5.16 4.86
CA TYR A 129 1.40 4.13 5.07
C TYR A 129 1.12 3.29 6.32
N LYS A 130 0.57 3.92 7.36
CA LYS A 130 0.11 3.21 8.56
C LYS A 130 -1.08 2.31 8.24
N SER A 131 -2.06 2.82 7.51
CA SER A 131 -3.23 2.08 7.03
C SER A 131 -2.82 0.89 6.14
N GLN A 132 -1.78 1.03 5.32
CA GLN A 132 -1.26 -0.05 4.49
C GLN A 132 -0.69 -1.21 5.32
N ILE A 133 0.04 -0.92 6.40
CA ILE A 133 0.51 -1.95 7.34
C ILE A 133 -0.67 -2.62 8.05
N ASP A 134 -1.70 -1.86 8.44
CA ASP A 134 -2.91 -2.42 9.03
C ASP A 134 -3.59 -3.41 8.06
N ASP A 135 -3.71 -3.02 6.79
CA ASP A 135 -4.31 -3.80 5.72
C ASP A 135 -3.53 -5.10 5.45
N TYR A 136 -2.20 -5.06 5.44
CA TYR A 136 -1.39 -6.27 5.27
C TYR A 136 -1.49 -7.20 6.49
N VAL A 137 -1.47 -6.67 7.71
CA VAL A 137 -1.64 -7.49 8.91
C VAL A 137 -3.03 -8.14 8.92
N PHE A 138 -4.06 -7.40 8.50
CA PHE A 138 -5.41 -7.95 8.31
C PHE A 138 -5.42 -9.08 7.27
N LEU A 139 -4.85 -8.85 6.07
CA LEU A 139 -4.83 -9.82 4.97
C LEU A 139 -4.11 -11.12 5.35
N ILE A 140 -2.93 -11.02 5.98
CA ILE A 140 -2.17 -12.20 6.42
C ILE A 140 -2.99 -12.98 7.46
N LYS A 141 -3.54 -12.27 8.47
CA LYS A 141 -4.30 -12.88 9.56
C LYS A 141 -5.55 -13.62 9.06
N GLN A 142 -6.27 -13.03 8.10
CA GLN A 142 -7.48 -13.60 7.52
C GLN A 142 -7.20 -14.70 6.49
N SER A 143 -5.94 -14.94 6.15
CA SER A 143 -5.51 -16.02 5.25
C SER A 143 -4.98 -17.24 6.01
N ASP A 144 -5.41 -17.42 7.26
CA ASP A 144 -5.02 -18.52 8.17
C ASP A 144 -3.51 -18.64 8.40
N LYS A 145 -2.77 -17.52 8.32
CA LYS A 145 -1.34 -17.47 8.60
C LYS A 145 -1.06 -16.76 9.93
N LYS A 146 -0.01 -17.18 10.62
CA LYS A 146 0.50 -16.47 11.79
C LYS A 146 1.10 -15.13 11.37
N VAL A 147 0.81 -14.07 12.12
CA VAL A 147 1.28 -12.71 11.83
C VAL A 147 1.86 -12.09 13.11
N SER A 148 2.95 -11.33 12.99
CA SER A 148 3.66 -10.74 14.13
C SER A 148 2.93 -9.56 14.80
N GLY A 149 1.84 -9.09 14.20
CA GLY A 149 1.04 -7.95 14.69
C GLY A 149 1.67 -6.58 14.42
N TYR A 150 2.76 -6.52 13.66
CA TYR A 150 3.40 -5.29 13.22
C TYR A 150 3.92 -5.46 11.79
N GLY A 151 4.37 -4.38 11.17
CA GLY A 151 5.07 -4.38 9.89
C GLY A 151 6.21 -3.38 9.87
N TYR A 152 7.01 -3.42 8.80
CA TYR A 152 8.08 -2.45 8.57
C TYR A 152 7.81 -1.62 7.33
N LEU A 153 8.07 -0.32 7.44
CA LEU A 153 8.36 0.53 6.29
C LEU A 153 9.87 0.59 6.14
N ILE A 154 10.36 0.36 4.92
CA ILE A 154 11.78 0.55 4.58
C ILE A 154 11.85 1.71 3.61
N TYR A 155 12.37 2.83 4.09
CA TYR A 155 12.58 4.02 3.30
C TYR A 155 13.92 3.97 2.60
N PHE A 156 13.91 4.23 1.30
CA PHE A 156 15.07 4.37 0.44
C PHE A 156 15.06 5.78 -0.15
N PHE A 157 16.10 6.57 0.13
CA PHE A 157 16.18 7.96 -0.33
C PHE A 157 17.62 8.36 -0.61
N PRO A 158 17.86 9.33 -1.52
CA PRO A 158 19.20 9.80 -1.83
C PRO A 158 19.79 10.64 -0.70
N ASP A 159 21.11 10.58 -0.59
CA ASP A 159 21.94 11.59 0.08
C ASP A 159 22.72 12.43 -0.93
N HIS A 160 23.30 13.53 -0.46
CA HIS A 160 24.27 14.30 -1.20
C HIS A 160 25.62 13.56 -1.24
N GLY A 161 25.90 12.85 -2.34
CA GLY A 161 27.18 12.18 -2.59
C GLY A 161 28.06 12.94 -3.58
N THR A 162 29.38 12.77 -3.46
CA THR A 162 30.37 13.38 -4.37
C THR A 162 30.83 12.46 -5.51
N ASP A 163 30.65 11.14 -5.37
CA ASP A 163 31.17 10.11 -6.29
C ASP A 163 30.04 9.25 -6.92
N LEU A 164 29.05 9.88 -7.55
CA LEU A 164 27.87 9.19 -8.09
C LEU A 164 28.20 8.05 -9.08
N HIS A 165 29.32 8.15 -9.81
CA HIS A 165 29.79 7.14 -10.75
C HIS A 165 30.30 5.85 -10.08
N LYS A 166 30.57 5.86 -8.77
CA LYS A 166 30.93 4.67 -7.97
C LYS A 166 29.72 4.01 -7.32
N GLY A 167 28.60 4.71 -7.25
CA GLY A 167 27.36 4.22 -6.66
C GLY A 167 26.40 5.35 -6.32
N PHE A 168 25.11 5.07 -6.40
CA PHE A 168 24.08 6.00 -5.93
C PHE A 168 24.09 6.04 -4.40
N PRO A 169 24.27 7.21 -3.77
CA PRO A 169 24.35 7.34 -2.30
C PRO A 169 22.97 7.16 -1.67
N MET A 170 22.50 5.93 -1.61
CA MET A 170 21.19 5.59 -1.05
C MET A 170 21.29 5.38 0.46
N ILE A 171 20.46 6.10 1.21
CA ILE A 171 20.23 5.86 2.63
C ILE A 171 19.03 4.93 2.81
N VAL A 172 19.13 4.08 3.83
CA VAL A 172 18.03 3.21 4.28
C VAL A 172 17.64 3.54 5.71
N HIS A 173 16.38 3.91 5.88
CA HIS A 173 15.74 4.14 7.19
C HIS A 173 14.58 3.17 7.38
N LEU A 174 14.44 2.61 8.58
CA LEU A 174 13.38 1.65 8.90
C LEU A 174 12.45 2.23 9.95
N THR A 175 11.16 2.04 9.74
CA THR A 175 10.13 2.37 10.73
C THR A 175 9.30 1.13 11.01
N LYS A 176 9.25 0.73 12.28
CA LYS A 176 8.40 -0.37 12.75
C LYS A 176 7.05 0.18 13.17
N LEU A 177 5.96 -0.36 12.60
CA LEU A 177 4.60 0.09 12.89
C LEU A 177 3.75 -1.05 13.45
N LYS A 178 3.07 -0.80 14.57
CA LYS A 178 2.07 -1.74 15.10
C LYS A 178 0.89 -1.83 14.13
N GLY A 179 0.53 -3.05 13.75
CA GLY A 179 -0.64 -3.32 12.91
C GLY A 179 -1.93 -3.30 13.74
N ASN A 180 -3.01 -2.83 13.13
CA ASN A 180 -4.35 -2.81 13.70
C ASN A 180 -5.37 -3.33 12.67
N PRO A 181 -5.57 -4.65 12.59
CA PRO A 181 -6.47 -5.25 11.61
C PRO A 181 -7.95 -4.84 11.81
N SER A 182 -8.34 -4.40 13.01
CA SER A 182 -9.70 -3.90 13.25
C SER A 182 -9.98 -2.62 12.47
N LYS A 183 -8.99 -1.70 12.36
CA LYS A 183 -9.12 -0.50 11.52
C LYS A 183 -9.32 -0.85 10.05
N SER A 184 -8.63 -1.87 9.53
CA SER A 184 -8.85 -2.34 8.16
C SER A 184 -10.27 -2.88 7.97
N ALA A 185 -10.78 -3.67 8.93
CA ALA A 185 -12.16 -4.16 8.89
C ALA A 185 -13.19 -3.02 8.86
N GLU A 186 -12.99 -1.98 9.69
CA GLU A 186 -13.83 -0.77 9.73
C GLU A 186 -13.81 -0.01 8.38
N ARG A 187 -12.62 0.19 7.79
CA ARG A 187 -12.47 0.86 6.49
C ARG A 187 -13.13 0.07 5.36
N ILE A 188 -12.96 -1.26 5.35
CA ILE A 188 -13.60 -2.15 4.39
C ILE A 188 -15.13 -2.06 4.51
N SER A 189 -15.66 -2.15 5.73
CA SER A 189 -17.09 -2.03 6.01
C SER A 189 -17.66 -0.69 5.55
N SER A 190 -16.96 0.40 5.86
CA SER A 190 -17.32 1.76 5.43
C SER A 190 -17.35 1.88 3.90
N GLY A 191 -16.36 1.29 3.21
CA GLY A 191 -16.34 1.23 1.76
C GLY A 191 -17.53 0.48 1.19
N ILE A 192 -17.85 -0.70 1.72
CA ILE A 192 -19.02 -1.48 1.29
C ILE A 192 -20.30 -0.67 1.47
N SER A 193 -20.50 -0.06 2.63
CA SER A 193 -21.67 0.77 2.93
C SER A 193 -21.85 1.89 1.90
N VAL A 194 -20.77 2.60 1.55
CA VAL A 194 -20.81 3.63 0.50
C VAL A 194 -21.20 3.03 -0.85
N LEU A 195 -20.66 1.88 -1.25
CA LEU A 195 -20.94 1.27 -2.55
C LEU A 195 -22.38 0.78 -2.69
N GLU A 196 -23.00 0.34 -1.60
CA GLU A 196 -24.39 -0.12 -1.59
C GLU A 196 -25.40 1.04 -1.54
N GLY A 197 -24.96 2.21 -1.12
CA GLY A 197 -25.78 3.42 -1.08
C GLY A 197 -25.92 4.15 -2.44
N PRO A 198 -26.75 5.21 -2.47
CA PRO A 198 -26.78 6.13 -3.59
C PRO A 198 -25.43 6.85 -3.74
N ILE A 199 -25.22 7.51 -4.89
CA ILE A 199 -24.00 8.31 -5.10
C ILE A 199 -23.86 9.37 -4.00
N PRO A 200 -22.75 9.40 -3.24
CA PRO A 200 -22.60 10.33 -2.13
C PRO A 200 -22.19 11.73 -2.61
N SER A 201 -22.31 12.71 -1.71
CA SER A 201 -21.72 14.04 -1.87
C SER A 201 -20.18 13.94 -2.01
N PRO A 202 -19.53 14.89 -2.71
CA PRO A 202 -18.08 14.88 -2.82
C PRO A 202 -17.47 15.33 -1.49
N SER A 203 -16.19 15.03 -1.27
CA SER A 203 -15.46 15.74 -0.21
C SER A 203 -15.34 17.23 -0.57
N PRO A 204 -15.51 18.16 0.38
CA PRO A 204 -15.42 19.60 0.11
C PRO A 204 -14.07 20.05 -0.48
N ASP A 205 -12.99 19.35 -0.13
CA ASP A 205 -11.63 19.59 -0.57
C ASP A 205 -11.20 18.74 -1.76
N CYS A 206 -12.12 17.99 -2.39
CA CYS A 206 -11.80 17.13 -3.50
C CYS A 206 -11.43 17.96 -4.75
N PRO A 207 -10.16 17.98 -5.19
CA PRO A 207 -9.74 18.85 -6.28
C PRO A 207 -10.43 18.50 -7.61
N PHE A 208 -10.69 17.21 -7.85
CA PHE A 208 -11.36 16.75 -9.06
C PHE A 208 -12.83 17.16 -9.12
N CYS A 209 -13.58 16.97 -8.03
CA CYS A 209 -14.98 17.38 -7.97
C CYS A 209 -15.12 18.90 -8.06
N ASN A 210 -14.25 19.64 -7.37
CA ASN A 210 -14.24 21.11 -7.39
C ASN A 210 -13.88 21.64 -8.79
N TRP A 211 -12.92 21.02 -9.46
CA TRP A 211 -12.58 21.37 -10.85
C TRP A 211 -13.77 21.14 -11.80
N ARG A 212 -14.44 19.99 -11.72
CA ARG A 212 -15.63 19.70 -12.53
C ARG A 212 -16.76 20.71 -12.26
N GLU A 213 -17.02 21.03 -11.00
CA GLU A 213 -18.06 22.00 -10.64
C GLU A 213 -17.72 23.40 -11.13
N SER A 214 -16.43 23.78 -11.12
CA SER A 214 -15.98 25.06 -11.68
C SER A 214 -16.17 25.10 -13.20
N LEU A 215 -15.84 24.02 -13.91
CA LEU A 215 -16.08 23.94 -15.35
C LEU A 215 -17.55 24.06 -15.72
N ASN A 216 -18.44 23.38 -14.99
CA ASN A 216 -19.88 23.44 -15.25
C ASN A 216 -20.49 24.83 -15.05
N LYS A 217 -19.83 25.72 -14.29
CA LYS A 217 -20.28 27.11 -14.10
C LYS A 217 -19.91 28.01 -15.27
N GLU A 218 -18.72 27.80 -15.83
CA GLU A 218 -18.18 28.61 -16.93
C GLU A 218 -18.66 28.11 -18.30
N LEU A 219 -18.62 26.80 -18.48
CA LEU A 219 -19.11 26.13 -19.66
C LEU A 219 -20.58 25.79 -19.38
N VAL A 220 -21.49 26.65 -19.83
CA VAL A 220 -22.92 26.36 -19.82
C VAL A 220 -23.16 25.13 -20.70
N ILE A 221 -23.14 23.95 -20.09
CA ILE A 221 -23.46 22.65 -20.70
C ILE A 221 -24.74 22.14 -20.06
#